data_AF-A0A5D3D5V1-F1
#
_entry.id   AF-A0A5D3D5V1-F1
#
_cell.length_a   1.000
_cell.length_b   1.000
_cell.length_c   1.000
_cell.angle_alpha   90.00
_cell.angle_beta   90.00
_cell.angle_gamma   90.00
#
_symmetry.space_group_name_H-M   'P 1'
#
loop_
_entity.id
_entity.type
_entity.pdbx_description
1 polymer ?
#
loop_
_entity_poly.entity_id
_entity_poly.type
_entity_poly.pdbx_seq_one_letter_code
_entity_poly.pdbx_strand_id
1 'polypeptide(L)'
;MPCENGSQAFRLIYDNPILASFQEKRFCTMLNMGMIQIGVKTLTTKIPSNASIILCVFDTRNDNFEDSILGLVEAKLSDGPMFFNIFPNITMSLFHPKLCESLVLIAMVQGFEQLPQGTSPISLMWRTCYKLQGSAFPTALIESPQGKTVFFQTDFENSKVAVQKVSEWDEVVCKEEDV
;
A
#
# COMPACT_ATOMS: atom_id res chain seq x y z
N MET A 1 -5.00 -5.87 8.99
CA MET A 1 -5.07 -7.20 8.39
C MET A 1 -3.87 -8.00 8.85
N PRO A 2 -4.07 -9.14 9.51
CA PRO A 2 -2.96 -10.04 9.83
C PRO A 2 -2.35 -10.60 8.54
N CYS A 3 -1.03 -10.68 8.47
CA CYS A 3 -0.31 -11.25 7.33
C CYS A 3 0.61 -12.38 7.77
N GLU A 4 0.61 -13.46 7.00
CA GLU A 4 1.46 -14.64 7.18
C GLU A 4 2.81 -14.45 6.45
N ASN A 5 3.74 -15.38 6.64
CA ASN A 5 4.96 -15.42 5.83
C ASN A 5 4.60 -15.79 4.38
N GLY A 6 5.14 -15.06 3.41
CA GLY A 6 4.80 -15.22 1.98
C GLY A 6 4.15 -13.96 1.36
N SER A 7 3.61 -14.13 0.16
CA SER A 7 2.96 -13.05 -0.61
C SER A 7 1.44 -13.02 -0.34
N GLN A 8 0.90 -11.82 -0.15
CA GLN A 8 -0.53 -11.58 -0.01
C GLN A 8 -0.94 -10.29 -0.72
N ALA A 9 -2.05 -10.33 -1.45
CA ALA A 9 -2.61 -9.18 -2.17
C ALA A 9 -3.85 -8.62 -1.48
N PHE A 10 -3.94 -7.29 -1.40
CA PHE A 10 -5.04 -6.57 -0.77
C PHE A 10 -5.61 -5.51 -1.72
N ARG A 11 -6.93 -5.50 -1.90
CA ARG A 11 -7.64 -4.44 -2.63
C ARG A 11 -7.76 -3.21 -1.75
N LEU A 12 -7.35 -2.05 -2.27
CA LEU A 12 -7.35 -0.79 -1.52
C LEU A 12 -8.64 0.01 -1.67
N ILE A 13 -9.44 -0.34 -2.68
CA ILE A 13 -10.79 0.18 -2.89
C ILE A 13 -11.78 -0.93 -2.59
N TYR A 14 -12.67 -0.68 -1.64
CA TYR A 14 -13.75 -1.59 -1.28
C TYR A 14 -15.05 -1.14 -1.90
N ASP A 15 -15.90 -2.11 -2.21
CA ASP A 15 -17.30 -1.85 -2.52
C ASP A 15 -17.97 -1.32 -1.24
N ASN A 16 -18.16 -0.01 -1.20
CA ASN A 16 -18.72 0.68 -0.06
C ASN A 16 -20.14 1.13 -0.43
N PRO A 17 -21.16 0.91 0.41
CA PRO A 17 -22.52 1.42 0.18
C PRO A 17 -22.55 2.91 -0.18
N ILE A 18 -21.58 3.68 0.32
CA ILE A 18 -21.37 5.09 -0.02
C ILE A 18 -21.04 5.23 -1.51
N LEU A 19 -20.08 4.45 -2.03
CA LEU A 19 -19.70 4.45 -3.45
C LEU A 19 -20.88 4.08 -4.35
N ALA A 20 -21.63 3.04 -3.99
CA ALA A 20 -22.84 2.63 -4.69
C ALA A 20 -23.92 3.75 -4.69
N SER A 21 -24.15 4.39 -3.54
CA SER A 21 -25.10 5.51 -3.43
C SER A 21 -24.70 6.74 -4.25
N PHE A 22 -23.40 6.89 -4.56
CA PHE A 22 -22.90 7.96 -5.40
C PHE A 22 -22.96 7.61 -6.89
N GLN A 23 -22.82 6.34 -7.28
CA GLN A 23 -23.08 5.91 -8.65
C GLN A 23 -24.53 6.21 -9.09
N GLU A 24 -25.48 6.19 -8.14
CA GLU A 24 -26.86 6.62 -8.36
C GLU A 24 -27.00 8.15 -8.56
N LYS A 25 -26.11 8.94 -7.94
CA LYS A 25 -26.10 10.40 -8.01
C LYS A 25 -25.21 10.88 -9.16
N ARG A 26 -25.80 11.05 -10.35
CA ARG A 26 -25.14 11.36 -11.64
C ARG A 26 -24.28 12.65 -11.74
N PHE A 27 -24.05 13.37 -10.65
CA PHE A 27 -23.21 14.57 -10.63
C PHE A 27 -21.73 14.28 -10.35
N CYS A 28 -21.41 13.09 -9.82
CA CYS A 28 -20.04 12.63 -9.63
C CYS A 28 -19.82 11.40 -10.53
N THR A 29 -18.87 11.49 -11.44
CA THR A 29 -18.53 10.40 -12.37
C THR A 29 -17.13 9.87 -12.13
N MET A 30 -16.32 10.59 -11.37
CA MET A 30 -14.91 10.30 -11.16
C MET A 30 -14.58 10.21 -9.67
N LEU A 31 -13.67 9.30 -9.34
CA LEU A 31 -12.99 9.16 -8.06
C LEU A 31 -11.56 9.66 -8.25
N ASN A 32 -11.17 10.69 -7.51
CA ASN A 32 -9.78 11.14 -7.41
C ASN A 32 -9.17 10.55 -6.14
N MET A 33 -8.12 9.74 -6.29
CA MET A 33 -7.36 9.17 -5.18
C MET A 33 -6.26 10.14 -4.77
N GLY A 34 -6.45 10.80 -3.62
CA GLY A 34 -5.53 11.82 -3.13
C GLY A 34 -4.42 11.25 -2.24
N MET A 35 -4.70 10.16 -1.50
CA MET A 35 -3.72 9.60 -0.57
C MET A 35 -4.01 8.13 -0.25
N ILE A 36 -2.94 7.35 -0.10
CA ILE A 36 -2.93 6.00 0.44
C ILE A 36 -1.92 6.00 1.59
N GLN A 37 -2.37 5.71 2.81
CA GLN A 37 -1.49 5.58 3.98
C GLN A 37 -1.37 4.10 4.32
N ILE A 38 -0.15 3.63 4.58
CA ILE A 38 0.12 2.24 4.92
C ILE A 38 0.97 2.21 6.18
N GLY A 39 0.64 1.32 7.10
CA GLY A 39 1.37 1.07 8.34
C GLY A 39 1.57 -0.42 8.57
N VAL A 40 2.73 -0.78 9.09
CA VAL A 40 3.12 -2.15 9.40
C VAL A 40 3.52 -2.23 10.86
N LYS A 41 3.01 -3.24 11.55
CA LYS A 41 3.42 -3.55 12.93
C LYS A 41 3.64 -5.05 13.07
N THR A 42 4.71 -5.44 13.73
CA THR A 42 4.93 -6.84 14.14
C THR A 42 4.02 -7.20 15.32
N LEU A 43 3.50 -8.43 15.30
CA LEU A 43 2.62 -8.99 16.33
C LEU A 43 3.35 -9.97 17.26
N THR A 44 4.63 -10.25 16.98
CA THR A 44 5.51 -11.10 17.79
C THR A 44 6.59 -10.27 18.48
N THR A 45 6.97 -10.69 19.69
CA THR A 45 8.08 -10.11 20.46
C THR A 45 9.45 -10.64 20.03
N LYS A 46 9.49 -11.79 19.35
CA LYS A 46 10.71 -12.37 18.79
C LYS A 46 10.68 -12.17 17.28
N ILE A 47 11.40 -11.16 16.82
CA ILE A 47 11.53 -10.81 15.41
C ILE A 47 12.88 -11.33 14.92
N PRO A 48 12.91 -12.26 13.95
CA PRO A 48 14.16 -12.74 13.36
C PRO A 48 14.97 -11.61 12.73
N SER A 49 16.29 -11.71 12.81
CA SER A 49 17.20 -10.66 12.29
C SER A 49 17.17 -10.54 10.76
N ASN A 50 16.70 -11.57 10.06
CA ASN A 50 16.48 -11.59 8.62
C ASN A 50 15.02 -11.29 8.23
N ALA A 51 14.15 -10.96 9.18
CA ALA A 51 12.75 -10.67 8.88
C ALA A 51 12.62 -9.34 8.13
N SER A 52 11.97 -9.37 6.98
CA SER A 52 11.74 -8.22 6.10
C SER A 52 10.33 -8.24 5.53
N ILE A 53 9.95 -7.10 4.98
CA ILE A 53 8.72 -6.93 4.21
C ILE A 53 9.01 -6.12 2.97
N ILE A 54 8.44 -6.55 1.85
CA ILE A 54 8.30 -5.73 0.65
C ILE A 54 6.82 -5.39 0.49
N LEU A 55 6.52 -4.11 0.32
CA LEU A 55 5.19 -3.59 0.07
C LEU A 55 5.16 -2.87 -1.28
N CYS A 56 4.28 -3.31 -2.18
CA CYS A 56 4.10 -2.70 -3.49
C CYS A 56 2.64 -2.27 -3.66
N VAL A 57 2.41 -0.98 -3.88
CA VAL A 57 1.11 -0.44 -4.30
C VAL A 57 1.19 -0.11 -5.77
N PHE A 58 0.23 -0.61 -6.55
CA PHE A 58 0.19 -0.38 -7.98
C PHE A 58 -1.23 -0.29 -8.53
N ASP A 59 -1.33 0.35 -9.70
CA ASP A 59 -2.56 0.55 -10.45
C ASP A 59 -2.73 -0.49 -11.54
N THR A 60 -3.61 -1.47 -11.32
CA THR A 60 -3.82 -2.61 -12.24
C THR A 60 -4.46 -2.22 -13.57
N ARG A 61 -4.83 -0.95 -13.74
CA ARG A 61 -5.35 -0.43 -15.01
C ARG A 61 -4.24 -0.13 -16.02
N ASN A 62 -2.98 -0.09 -15.58
CA ASN A 62 -1.83 0.09 -16.46
C ASN A 62 -1.27 -1.27 -16.88
N ASP A 63 -1.10 -1.47 -18.19
CA ASP A 63 -0.57 -2.72 -18.76
C ASP A 63 0.94 -2.89 -18.49
N ASN A 64 1.67 -1.78 -18.27
CA ASN A 64 3.06 -1.83 -17.87
C ASN A 64 3.16 -1.83 -16.34
N PHE A 65 3.73 -2.90 -15.78
CA PHE A 65 3.88 -3.05 -14.34
C PHE A 65 4.75 -1.97 -13.72
N GLU A 66 5.90 -1.62 -14.30
CA GLU A 66 6.80 -0.59 -13.76
C GLU A 66 6.11 0.78 -13.71
N ASP A 67 5.38 1.13 -14.79
CA ASP A 67 4.60 2.36 -14.86
C ASP A 67 3.35 2.33 -13.97
N SER A 68 2.94 1.14 -13.49
CA SER A 68 1.80 0.98 -12.59
C SER A 68 2.15 1.23 -11.12
N ILE A 69 3.43 1.18 -10.74
CA ILE A 69 3.87 1.32 -9.36
C ILE A 69 3.58 2.74 -8.86
N LEU A 70 2.88 2.82 -7.74
CA LEU A 70 2.57 4.05 -7.02
C LEU A 70 3.44 4.21 -5.77
N GLY A 71 3.92 3.10 -5.21
CA GLY A 71 4.84 3.09 -4.10
C GLY A 71 5.38 1.70 -3.81
N LEU A 72 6.70 1.60 -3.69
CA LEU A 72 7.42 0.37 -3.37
C LEU A 72 8.34 0.63 -2.17
N VAL A 73 8.24 -0.22 -1.15
CA VAL A 73 9.06 -0.16 0.06
C VAL A 73 9.59 -1.54 0.37
N GLU A 74 10.89 -1.63 0.63
CA GLU A 74 11.50 -2.76 1.33
C GLU A 74 11.98 -2.29 2.70
N ALA A 75 11.63 -3.04 3.74
CA ALA A 75 12.02 -2.70 5.09
C ALA A 75 12.32 -3.94 5.94
N LYS A 76 13.31 -3.79 6.80
CA LYS A 76 13.63 -4.77 7.83
C LYS A 76 12.65 -4.65 8.98
N LEU A 77 11.98 -5.73 9.35
CA LEU A 77 10.97 -5.73 10.40
C LEU A 77 11.56 -5.65 11.81
N SER A 78 12.85 -5.99 11.98
CA SER A 78 13.56 -5.85 13.26
C SER A 78 13.80 -4.41 13.66
N ASP A 79 13.78 -3.48 12.70
CA ASP A 79 14.04 -2.05 12.95
C ASP A 79 12.82 -1.32 13.54
N GLY A 80 11.67 -2.01 13.61
CA GLY A 80 10.46 -1.51 14.24
C GLY A 80 9.27 -1.27 13.32
N PRO A 81 8.14 -0.81 13.87
CA PRO A 81 6.95 -0.48 13.11
C PRO A 81 7.27 0.62 12.09
N MET A 82 6.68 0.52 10.90
CA MET A 82 6.88 1.49 9.83
C MET A 82 5.56 2.01 9.28
N PHE A 83 5.60 3.20 8.70
CA PHE A 83 4.48 3.74 7.93
C PHE A 83 4.98 4.62 6.78
N PHE A 84 4.15 4.76 5.76
CA PHE A 84 4.39 5.67 4.64
C PHE A 84 3.09 6.13 4.02
N ASN A 85 3.18 7.24 3.30
CA ASN A 85 2.07 7.81 2.56
C ASN A 85 2.44 7.85 1.08
N ILE A 86 1.50 7.48 0.23
CA ILE A 86 1.54 7.66 -1.20
C ILE A 86 0.50 8.71 -1.57
N PHE A 87 0.89 9.62 -2.45
CA PHE A 87 0.04 10.67 -3.02
C PHE A 87 -0.01 10.47 -4.54
N PRO A 88 -0.84 9.54 -5.03
CA PRO A 88 -0.77 9.09 -6.41
C PRO A 88 -1.39 10.09 -7.40
N ASN A 89 -2.30 10.96 -6.92
CA ASN A 89 -3.06 11.92 -7.75
C ASN A 89 -3.72 11.30 -9.00
N ILE A 90 -4.16 10.04 -8.89
CA ILE A 90 -4.82 9.33 -9.99
C ILE A 90 -6.32 9.55 -9.94
N THR A 91 -6.94 9.57 -11.12
CA THR A 91 -8.40 9.67 -11.25
C THR A 91 -8.95 8.44 -11.98
N MET A 92 -10.12 7.97 -11.56
CA MET A 92 -10.78 6.75 -12.04
C MET A 92 -12.27 6.99 -12.26
N SER A 93 -12.85 6.39 -13.29
CA SER A 93 -14.30 6.42 -13.49
C SER A 93 -14.99 5.59 -12.41
N LEU A 94 -16.04 6.14 -11.80
CA LEU A 94 -16.92 5.42 -10.88
C LEU A 94 -17.64 4.25 -11.56
N PHE A 95 -17.75 4.28 -12.89
CA PHE A 95 -18.39 3.25 -13.71
C PHE A 95 -17.38 2.28 -14.32
N HIS A 96 -16.11 2.36 -13.93
CA HIS A 96 -15.12 1.40 -14.38
C HIS A 96 -15.48 0.01 -13.87
N PRO A 97 -15.62 -1.02 -14.74
CA PRO A 97 -16.10 -2.34 -14.34
C PRO A 97 -15.28 -3.00 -13.23
N LYS A 98 -13.97 -2.70 -13.18
CA LYS A 98 -13.02 -3.24 -12.19
C LYS A 98 -12.51 -2.18 -11.22
N LEU A 99 -13.33 -1.19 -10.87
CA LEU A 99 -12.91 -0.10 -9.97
C LEU A 99 -12.33 -0.63 -8.65
N CYS A 100 -12.97 -1.62 -8.02
CA CYS A 100 -12.48 -2.18 -6.76
C CYS A 100 -11.19 -3.03 -6.91
N GLU A 101 -10.82 -3.39 -8.14
CA GLU A 101 -9.60 -4.17 -8.44
C GLU A 101 -8.46 -3.28 -8.95
N SER A 102 -8.74 -2.00 -9.18
CA SER A 102 -7.82 -1.06 -9.80
C SER A 102 -6.61 -0.70 -8.93
N LEU A 103 -6.73 -0.79 -7.61
CA LEU A 103 -5.63 -0.50 -6.69
C LEU A 103 -5.37 -1.68 -5.77
N VAL A 104 -4.17 -2.23 -5.89
CA VAL A 104 -3.72 -3.40 -5.16
C VAL A 104 -2.48 -3.05 -4.36
N LEU A 105 -2.43 -3.60 -3.14
CA LEU A 105 -1.25 -3.64 -2.29
C LEU A 105 -0.80 -5.10 -2.16
N ILE A 106 0.40 -5.40 -2.64
CA ILE A 106 1.09 -6.66 -2.38
C ILE A 106 1.96 -6.49 -1.14
N ALA A 107 1.87 -7.43 -0.21
CA ALA A 107 2.77 -7.58 0.92
C ALA A 107 3.49 -8.93 0.83
N MET A 108 4.81 -8.88 0.70
CA MET A 108 5.68 -10.05 0.75
C MET A 108 6.44 -10.05 2.08
N VAL A 109 6.09 -10.97 2.97
CA VAL A 109 6.70 -11.11 4.29
C VAL A 109 7.69 -12.26 4.28
N GLN A 110 8.90 -12.04 4.81
CA GLN A 110 9.97 -13.03 4.81
C GLN A 110 10.63 -13.16 6.20
N GLY A 111 11.33 -14.27 6.42
CA GLY A 111 12.14 -14.49 7.61
C GLY A 111 11.38 -15.07 8.81
N PHE A 112 10.12 -15.49 8.63
CA PHE A 112 9.30 -16.13 9.67
C PHE A 112 9.04 -17.62 9.39
N GLU A 113 9.91 -18.30 8.63
CA GLU A 113 9.74 -19.70 8.21
C GLU A 113 9.65 -20.68 9.40
N GLN A 114 10.19 -20.28 10.56
CA GLN A 114 10.19 -21.08 11.78
C GLN A 114 8.88 -20.99 12.58
N LEU A 115 7.98 -20.07 12.24
CA LEU A 115 6.68 -19.97 12.90
C LEU A 115 5.73 -21.08 12.41
N PRO A 116 4.81 -21.56 13.27
CA PRO A 116 3.78 -22.51 12.84
C PRO A 116 2.97 -21.95 11.67
N GLN A 117 2.58 -22.82 10.73
CA GLN A 117 1.72 -22.45 9.62
C GLN A 117 0.40 -21.82 10.12
N GLY A 118 -0.08 -20.79 9.43
CA GLY A 118 -1.26 -20.01 9.84
C GLY A 118 -0.96 -18.95 10.91
N THR A 119 0.31 -18.81 11.35
CA THR A 119 0.69 -17.70 12.23
C THR A 119 0.87 -16.44 11.40
N SER A 120 0.23 -15.36 11.83
CA SER A 120 0.43 -14.04 11.22
C SER A 120 1.38 -13.18 12.07
N PRO A 121 2.69 -13.14 11.76
CA PRO A 121 3.68 -12.40 12.53
C PRO A 121 3.53 -10.88 12.43
N ILE A 122 2.79 -10.38 11.44
CA ILE A 122 2.62 -8.94 11.22
C ILE A 122 1.14 -8.57 11.07
N SER A 123 0.86 -7.29 11.27
CA SER A 123 -0.40 -6.65 10.92
C SER A 123 -0.14 -5.46 10.01
N LEU A 124 -0.81 -5.47 8.86
CA LEU A 124 -0.85 -4.40 7.89
C LEU A 124 -2.10 -3.55 8.11
N MET A 125 -1.96 -2.23 8.12
CA MET A 125 -3.06 -1.28 8.22
C MET A 125 -2.95 -0.30 7.07
N TRP A 126 -4.07 0.07 6.47
CA TRP A 126 -4.07 1.11 5.47
C TRP A 126 -5.32 1.97 5.53
N ARG A 127 -5.21 3.14 4.91
CA ARG A 127 -6.30 4.09 4.73
C ARG A 127 -6.18 4.68 3.34
N THR A 128 -7.28 4.65 2.59
CA THR A 128 -7.41 5.37 1.32
C THR A 128 -8.26 6.62 1.52
N CYS A 129 -7.81 7.73 0.94
CA CYS A 129 -8.50 9.01 0.98
C CYS A 129 -8.76 9.45 -0.46
N TYR A 130 -10.03 9.55 -0.81
CA TYR A 130 -10.46 9.94 -2.15
C TYR A 130 -11.54 11.01 -2.10
N LYS A 131 -11.65 11.73 -3.21
CA LYS A 131 -12.69 12.73 -3.45
C LYS A 131 -13.47 12.35 -4.69
N LEU A 132 -14.80 12.42 -4.60
CA LEU A 132 -15.66 12.28 -5.76
C LEU A 132 -15.82 13.63 -6.47
N GLN A 133 -15.79 13.61 -7.79
CA GLN A 133 -15.90 14.82 -8.62
C GLN A 133 -16.53 14.53 -9.98
N GLY A 134 -17.05 15.58 -10.63
CA GLY A 134 -17.61 15.47 -11.98
C GLY A 134 -16.57 15.61 -13.10
N SER A 135 -15.37 16.12 -12.79
CA SER A 135 -14.28 16.31 -13.75
C SER A 135 -13.22 15.22 -13.66
N ALA A 136 -12.58 14.89 -14.78
CA ALA A 136 -11.48 13.94 -14.83
C ALA A 136 -10.13 14.52 -14.37
N PHE A 137 -10.05 15.82 -14.09
CA PHE A 137 -8.79 16.47 -13.77
C PHE A 137 -8.30 16.12 -12.35
N PRO A 138 -7.03 15.69 -12.20
CA PRO A 138 -6.40 15.55 -10.91
C PRO A 138 -6.33 16.91 -10.19
N THR A 139 -6.62 16.94 -8.89
CA THR A 139 -6.61 18.20 -8.11
C THR A 139 -5.75 18.11 -6.85
N ALA A 140 -4.90 17.08 -6.71
CA ALA A 140 -4.03 16.99 -5.55
C ALA A 140 -3.00 18.12 -5.55
N LEU A 141 -2.77 18.67 -4.36
CA LEU A 141 -1.76 19.71 -4.11
C LEU A 141 -0.37 19.11 -3.84
N ILE A 142 -0.32 17.82 -3.54
CA ILE A 142 0.87 17.07 -3.13
C ILE A 142 0.87 15.79 -3.96
N GLU A 143 2.03 15.47 -4.53
CA GLU A 143 2.28 14.24 -5.28
C GLU A 143 3.55 13.57 -4.74
N SER A 144 3.56 12.24 -4.75
CA SER A 144 4.78 11.48 -4.42
C SER A 144 5.74 11.49 -5.59
N PRO A 145 7.07 11.56 -5.34
CA PRO A 145 8.04 11.42 -6.42
C PRO A 145 7.94 10.03 -7.05
N GLN A 146 8.01 9.97 -8.38
CA GLN A 146 8.07 8.70 -9.08
C GLN A 146 9.43 8.03 -8.86
N GLY A 147 9.46 6.71 -8.75
CA GLY A 147 10.69 5.93 -8.58
C GLY A 147 11.19 5.83 -7.14
N LYS A 148 10.55 6.53 -6.18
CA LYS A 148 10.99 6.58 -4.78
C LYS A 148 9.83 6.56 -3.81
N THR A 149 9.99 5.88 -2.68
CA THR A 149 9.04 5.95 -1.57
C THR A 149 9.74 6.39 -0.30
N VAL A 150 9.25 7.47 0.31
CA VAL A 150 9.69 7.89 1.63
C VAL A 150 8.85 7.20 2.69
N PHE A 151 9.50 6.51 3.62
CA PHE A 151 8.85 5.85 4.75
C PHE A 151 9.51 6.22 6.07
N PHE A 152 8.79 5.96 7.15
CA PHE A 152 9.23 6.26 8.50
C PHE A 152 9.22 4.98 9.32
N GLN A 153 10.27 4.77 10.10
CA GLN A 153 10.39 3.61 10.97
C GLN A 153 10.71 4.05 12.40
N THR A 154 9.94 3.52 13.35
CA THR A 154 10.10 3.82 14.76
C THR A 154 10.96 2.76 15.43
N ASP A 155 11.95 3.16 16.21
CA ASP A 155 12.77 2.22 17.00
C ASP A 155 11.93 1.58 18.12
N PHE A 156 12.07 0.26 18.31
CA PHE A 156 11.46 -0.46 19.44
C PHE A 156 11.99 0.04 20.79
N GLU A 157 13.26 0.42 20.88
CA GLU A 157 13.87 0.90 22.13
C GLU A 157 13.50 2.36 22.43
N ASN A 158 13.25 3.16 21.39
CA ASN A 158 12.88 4.56 21.52
C ASN A 158 11.69 4.94 20.62
N SER A 159 10.49 4.62 21.11
CA SER A 159 9.23 4.85 20.40
C SER A 159 8.91 6.32 20.07
N LYS A 160 9.68 7.27 20.60
CA LYS A 160 9.52 8.71 20.34
C LYS A 160 10.26 9.18 19.08
N VAL A 161 11.14 8.35 18.52
CA VAL A 161 11.95 8.70 17.34
C VAL A 161 11.46 7.89 16.14
N ALA A 162 10.99 8.61 15.13
CA ALA A 162 10.75 8.05 13.80
C ALA A 162 11.91 8.47 12.88
N VAL A 163 12.59 7.47 12.32
CA VAL A 163 13.67 7.67 11.35
C VAL A 163 13.08 7.66 9.95
N GLN A 164 13.34 8.72 9.19
CA GLN A 164 12.98 8.76 7.78
C GLN A 164 13.95 7.90 6.97
N LYS A 165 13.41 7.08 6.09
CA LYS A 165 14.13 6.23 5.14
C LYS A 165 13.54 6.41 3.74
N VAL A 166 14.29 6.03 2.72
CA VAL A 166 13.89 6.10 1.31
C VAL A 166 14.14 4.74 0.68
N SER A 167 13.14 4.23 -0.03
CA SER A 167 13.29 3.08 -0.93
C SER A 167 13.26 3.58 -2.36
N GLU A 168 14.34 3.33 -3.10
CA GLU A 168 14.40 3.51 -4.55
C GLU A 168 13.79 2.27 -5.21
N TRP A 169 12.90 2.45 -6.19
CA TRP A 169 12.11 1.34 -6.73
C TRP A 169 12.96 0.36 -7.56
N ASP A 170 14.04 0.84 -8.18
CA ASP A 170 14.98 0.04 -8.97
C ASP A 170 15.89 -0.84 -8.12
N GLU A 171 16.06 -0.51 -6.83
CA GLU A 171 16.82 -1.30 -5.87
C GLU A 171 16.00 -2.44 -5.24
N VAL A 172 14.66 -2.36 -5.31
CA VAL A 172 13.76 -3.34 -4.68
C VAL A 172 13.32 -4.40 -5.70
N VAL A 173 13.70 -5.65 -5.45
CA VAL A 173 13.32 -6.77 -6.31
C VAL A 173 11.93 -7.29 -5.94
N CYS A 174 10.89 -6.70 -6.54
CA CYS A 174 9.57 -7.31 -6.60
C CYS A 174 9.54 -8.35 -7.71
N LYS A 175 9.46 -9.64 -7.38
CA LYS A 175 9.21 -10.69 -8.38
C LYS A 175 7.71 -10.82 -8.63
N GLU A 176 7.30 -10.83 -9.90
CA GLU A 176 5.93 -11.10 -10.37
C GLU A 176 5.41 -12.51 -10.02
N GLU A 177 6.20 -13.38 -9.38
CA GLU A 177 5.96 -14.83 -9.38
C GLU A 177 4.72 -15.32 -8.60
N ASP A 178 3.90 -14.48 -7.95
CA ASP A 178 2.72 -14.94 -7.20
C ASP A 178 1.52 -13.96 -7.25
N VAL A 179 0.92 -13.75 -8.42
CA VAL A 179 -0.47 -13.24 -8.57
C VAL A 179 -1.32 -14.21 -9.38
#